data_AF-A0A927S2W5-F1
#
_entry.id   AF-A0A927S2W5-F1
#
_cell.length_a   1.000
_cell.length_b   1.000
_cell.length_c   1.000
_cell.angle_alpha   90.00
_cell.angle_beta   90.00
_cell.angle_gamma   90.00
#
_symmetry.space_group_name_H-M   'P 1'
#
loop_
_entity.id
_entity.type
_entity.pdbx_description
1 polymer ?
#
loop_
_entity_poly.entity_id
_entity_poly.type
_entity_poly.pdbx_seq_one_letter_code
_entity_poly.pdbx_strand_id
1 'polypeptide(L)'
;MKFENVYFITGTAYAGKSTMIKMLAEKFGGILCEENYHDRFFPDVDRKEFPFLSYTRDLVDWHDFIRRTPDEYEAWIKGTSKECEILELRILNTLLAEGKPIFVDTNISLETLRQISDTDHVLIMLAEPDISVKLFFNRPDKEKQFLYRLLMEEPNPDRAMENFRRCLARINSQENYNAFLNCGFRVLHRDENRTPEETLDLVASLFKLQK
;
A
#
# COMPACT_ATOMS: atom_id res chain seq x y z
N MET A 1 13.12 1.63 -18.79
CA MET A 1 14.14 1.52 -17.73
C MET A 1 13.77 0.32 -16.87
N LYS A 2 14.73 -0.49 -16.45
CA LYS A 2 14.48 -1.69 -15.64
C LYS A 2 15.21 -1.57 -14.30
N PHE A 3 14.51 -1.87 -13.21
CA PHE A 3 15.02 -1.79 -11.85
C PHE A 3 15.56 -3.15 -11.40
N GLU A 4 16.81 -3.42 -11.76
CA GLU A 4 17.46 -4.73 -11.52
C GLU A 4 17.84 -4.97 -10.05
N ASN A 5 17.94 -3.92 -9.22
CA ASN A 5 18.29 -4.04 -7.79
C ASN A 5 17.15 -3.60 -6.85
N VAL A 6 15.92 -3.54 -7.36
CA VAL A 6 14.73 -3.16 -6.57
C VAL A 6 13.81 -4.35 -6.43
N TYR A 7 13.33 -4.58 -5.22
CA TYR A 7 12.44 -5.67 -4.84
C TYR A 7 11.14 -5.09 -4.30
N PHE A 8 10.05 -5.35 -5.02
CA PHE A 8 8.74 -4.77 -4.77
C PHE A 8 7.84 -5.77 -4.04
N ILE A 9 7.22 -5.31 -2.97
CA ILE A 9 6.09 -6.00 -2.35
C ILE A 9 4.85 -5.13 -2.53
N THR A 10 3.78 -5.72 -3.06
CA THR A 10 2.46 -5.10 -3.12
C THR A 10 1.38 -6.13 -2.80
N GLY A 11 0.10 -5.74 -2.79
CA GLY A 11 -1.03 -6.61 -2.46
C GLY A 11 -1.90 -6.06 -1.34
N THR A 12 -2.73 -6.91 -0.75
CA THR A 12 -3.85 -6.45 0.08
C THR A 12 -3.40 -5.85 1.41
N ALA A 13 -4.28 -5.06 2.03
CA ALA A 13 -4.12 -4.65 3.41
C ALA A 13 -3.99 -5.89 4.32
N TYR A 14 -3.28 -5.74 5.45
CA TYR A 14 -3.04 -6.81 6.43
C TYR A 14 -2.21 -8.00 5.93
N ALA A 15 -1.65 -7.99 4.72
CA ALA A 15 -0.84 -9.12 4.25
C ALA A 15 0.55 -9.23 4.90
N GLY A 16 1.02 -8.18 5.60
CA GLY A 16 2.33 -8.17 6.26
C GLY A 16 3.46 -7.53 5.44
N LYS A 17 3.12 -6.79 4.39
CA LYS A 17 4.06 -6.15 3.45
C LYS A 17 5.14 -5.30 4.14
N SER A 18 4.71 -4.31 4.93
CA SER A 18 5.60 -3.36 5.61
C SER A 18 6.53 -4.05 6.62
N THR A 19 6.09 -5.14 7.23
CA THR A 19 6.95 -5.98 8.09
C THR A 19 8.04 -6.66 7.25
N MET A 20 7.69 -7.25 6.11
CA MET A 20 8.63 -7.99 5.28
C MET A 20 9.69 -7.09 4.64
N ILE A 21 9.31 -5.94 4.06
CA ILE A 21 10.30 -5.02 3.47
C ILE A 21 11.32 -4.51 4.50
N LYS A 22 10.88 -4.25 5.74
CA LYS A 22 11.73 -3.80 6.83
C LYS A 22 12.74 -4.88 7.23
N MET A 23 12.25 -6.10 7.42
CA MET A 23 13.11 -7.23 7.77
C MET A 23 14.08 -7.59 6.63
N LEU A 24 13.67 -7.46 5.36
CA LEU A 24 14.56 -7.66 4.21
C LEU A 24 15.67 -6.61 4.16
N ALA A 25 15.32 -5.33 4.31
CA ALA A 25 16.31 -4.24 4.32
C ALA A 25 17.34 -4.42 5.43
N GLU A 26 16.89 -4.80 6.63
CA GLU A 26 17.78 -5.10 7.76
C GLU A 26 18.67 -6.32 7.49
N LYS A 27 18.09 -7.43 7.02
CA LYS A 27 18.82 -8.69 6.78
C LYS A 27 19.86 -8.60 5.66
N PHE A 28 19.58 -7.84 4.61
CA PHE A 28 20.42 -7.74 3.41
C PHE A 28 21.17 -6.41 3.28
N GLY A 29 21.11 -5.54 4.30
CA GLY A 29 21.80 -4.23 4.29
C GLY A 29 21.32 -3.29 3.17
N GLY A 30 20.04 -3.40 2.80
CA GLY A 30 19.42 -2.65 1.70
C GLY A 30 18.79 -1.34 2.14
N ILE A 31 18.33 -0.57 1.16
CA ILE A 31 17.56 0.65 1.37
C ILE A 31 16.10 0.28 1.59
N LEU A 32 15.51 0.82 2.65
CA LEU A 32 14.11 0.63 3.00
C LEU A 32 13.24 1.74 2.41
N CYS A 33 12.24 1.37 1.61
CA CYS A 33 11.17 2.26 1.18
C CYS A 33 9.85 1.76 1.76
N GLU A 34 9.48 2.31 2.93
CA GLU A 34 8.24 1.97 3.66
C GLU A 34 6.98 2.44 2.93
N GLU A 35 5.81 2.00 3.38
CA GLU A 35 4.52 2.53 2.89
C GLU A 35 4.55 4.06 2.94
N ASN A 36 4.18 4.69 1.81
CA ASN A 36 4.16 6.15 1.65
C ASN A 36 5.51 6.86 1.88
N TYR A 37 6.64 6.24 1.58
CA TYR A 37 7.98 6.89 1.60
C TYR A 37 8.10 8.16 0.72
N HIS A 38 7.13 8.41 -0.15
CA HIS A 38 6.99 9.63 -0.93
C HIS A 38 6.41 10.82 -0.13
N ASP A 39 5.91 10.60 1.08
CA ASP A 39 5.33 11.64 1.95
C ASP A 39 6.28 12.80 2.25
N ARG A 40 7.59 12.59 2.07
CA ARG A 40 8.60 13.67 2.11
C ARG A 40 8.33 14.80 1.10
N PHE A 41 7.59 14.53 0.02
CA PHE A 41 7.19 15.52 -0.98
C PHE A 41 5.81 16.12 -0.70
N PHE A 42 5.01 15.50 0.17
CA PHE A 42 3.62 15.88 0.42
C PHE A 42 3.42 17.36 0.81
N PRO A 43 4.31 18.00 1.60
CA PRO A 43 4.17 19.43 1.88
C PRO A 43 4.20 20.30 0.62
N ASP A 44 4.94 19.90 -0.41
CA ASP A 44 5.29 20.72 -1.57
C ASP A 44 4.63 20.27 -2.89
N VAL A 45 3.79 19.22 -2.88
CA VAL A 45 3.13 18.77 -4.12
C VAL A 45 2.20 19.86 -4.68
N ASP A 46 2.35 20.19 -5.97
CA ASP A 46 1.45 21.11 -6.65
C ASP A 46 0.08 20.44 -6.83
N ARG A 47 -0.97 21.06 -6.29
CA ARG A 47 -2.35 20.57 -6.41
C ARG A 47 -2.82 20.43 -7.86
N LYS A 48 -2.27 21.21 -8.80
CA LYS A 48 -2.60 21.08 -10.22
C LYS A 48 -2.04 19.81 -10.84
N GLU A 49 -0.86 19.39 -10.38
CA GLU A 49 -0.20 18.17 -10.86
C GLU A 49 -0.62 16.92 -10.07
N PHE A 50 -0.90 17.08 -8.77
CA PHE A 50 -1.22 16.00 -7.83
C PHE A 50 -2.52 16.28 -7.05
N PRO A 51 -3.68 16.43 -7.74
CA PRO A 51 -4.95 16.76 -7.10
C PRO A 51 -5.47 15.71 -6.11
N PHE A 52 -5.15 14.42 -6.28
CA PHE A 52 -5.64 13.36 -5.39
C PHE A 52 -4.81 13.25 -4.11
N LEU A 53 -3.49 13.32 -4.20
CA LEU A 53 -2.58 13.38 -3.05
C LEU A 53 -2.80 14.64 -2.23
N SER A 54 -2.84 15.81 -2.88
CA SER A 54 -3.05 17.09 -2.17
C SER A 54 -4.44 17.23 -1.54
N TYR A 55 -5.42 16.39 -1.91
CA TYR A 55 -6.78 16.48 -1.38
C TYR A 55 -6.80 16.51 0.16
N THR A 56 -6.15 15.54 0.83
CA THR A 56 -6.21 15.43 2.29
C THR A 56 -5.40 16.51 3.00
N ARG A 57 -4.35 17.05 2.35
CA ARG A 57 -3.61 18.22 2.84
C ARG A 57 -4.47 19.47 2.85
N ASP A 58 -5.27 19.65 1.81
CA ASP A 58 -6.03 20.86 1.54
C ASP A 58 -7.49 20.77 2.02
N LEU A 59 -7.83 19.69 2.73
CA LEU A 59 -9.12 19.49 3.39
C LEU A 59 -9.34 20.56 4.46
N VAL A 60 -10.48 21.26 4.36
CA VAL A 60 -10.94 22.18 5.41
C VAL A 60 -11.67 21.41 6.51
N ASP A 61 -12.52 20.46 6.11
CA ASP A 61 -13.30 19.61 7.01
C ASP A 61 -13.08 18.13 6.70
N TRP A 62 -12.53 17.39 7.67
CA TRP A 62 -12.32 15.95 7.52
C TRP A 62 -13.63 15.14 7.48
N HIS A 63 -14.76 15.73 7.89
CA HIS A 63 -16.06 15.11 7.69
C HIS A 63 -16.38 14.91 6.20
N ASP A 64 -15.88 15.78 5.31
CA ASP A 64 -16.03 15.61 3.85
C ASP A 64 -15.34 14.32 3.37
N PHE A 65 -14.24 13.93 4.03
CA PHE A 65 -13.54 12.69 3.70
C PHE A 65 -14.37 11.45 4.06
N ILE A 66 -14.88 11.38 5.30
CA ILE A 66 -15.62 10.20 5.80
C ILE A 66 -17.03 10.07 5.22
N ARG A 67 -17.62 11.17 4.72
CA ARG A 67 -18.95 11.20 4.09
C ARG A 67 -18.96 10.79 2.62
N ARG A 68 -17.79 10.60 1.99
CA ARG A 68 -17.69 10.13 0.60
C ARG A 68 -18.53 8.89 0.36
N THR A 69 -19.14 8.84 -0.82
CA THR A 69 -19.73 7.62 -1.34
C THR A 69 -18.64 6.59 -1.66
N PRO A 70 -18.97 5.29 -1.74
CA PRO A 70 -18.02 4.26 -2.15
C PRO A 70 -17.33 4.53 -3.50
N ASP A 71 -18.05 5.11 -4.46
CA ASP A 71 -17.50 5.44 -5.79
C ASP A 71 -16.50 6.62 -5.71
N GLU A 72 -16.81 7.67 -4.96
CA GLU A 72 -15.89 8.80 -4.74
C GLU A 72 -14.64 8.38 -3.98
N TYR A 73 -14.80 7.50 -2.99
CA TYR A 73 -13.67 6.98 -2.22
C TYR A 73 -12.77 6.09 -3.09
N GLU A 74 -13.36 5.20 -3.89
CA GLU A 74 -12.61 4.37 -4.84
C GLU A 74 -11.88 5.22 -5.90
N ALA A 75 -12.55 6.25 -6.45
CA ALA A 75 -11.94 7.16 -7.41
C ALA A 75 -10.75 7.91 -6.79
N TRP A 76 -10.89 8.36 -5.53
CA TRP A 76 -9.80 8.98 -4.79
C TRP A 76 -8.64 8.02 -4.57
N ILE A 77 -8.88 6.78 -4.09
CA ILE A 77 -7.83 5.77 -3.91
C ILE A 77 -7.08 5.49 -5.20
N LYS A 78 -7.80 5.24 -6.31
CA LYS A 78 -7.20 4.97 -7.63
C LYS A 78 -6.40 6.16 -8.15
N GLY A 79 -6.89 7.39 -7.92
CA GLY A 79 -6.19 8.62 -8.28
C GLY A 79 -4.90 8.80 -7.49
N THR A 80 -4.99 8.64 -6.16
CA THR A 80 -3.85 8.72 -5.25
C THR A 80 -2.78 7.69 -5.62
N SER A 81 -3.13 6.42 -5.84
CA SER A 81 -2.13 5.39 -6.21
C SER A 81 -1.39 5.72 -7.51
N LYS A 82 -2.05 6.29 -8.52
CA LYS A 82 -1.40 6.73 -9.77
C LYS A 82 -0.44 7.89 -9.54
N GLU A 83 -0.81 8.83 -8.69
CA GLU A 83 0.02 9.97 -8.32
C GLU A 83 1.23 9.55 -7.46
N CYS A 84 1.02 8.63 -6.50
CA CYS A 84 2.09 7.99 -5.73
C CYS A 84 3.09 7.32 -6.66
N GLU A 85 2.63 6.54 -7.65
CA GLU A 85 3.49 5.86 -8.62
C GLU A 85 4.48 6.83 -9.30
N ILE A 86 4.03 8.03 -9.69
CA ILE A 86 4.91 9.05 -10.29
C ILE A 86 6.03 9.45 -9.33
N LEU A 87 5.71 9.69 -8.06
CA LEU A 87 6.70 10.08 -7.05
C LEU A 87 7.62 8.92 -6.70
N GLU A 88 7.09 7.72 -6.53
CA GLU A 88 7.85 6.49 -6.27
C GLU A 88 8.91 6.26 -7.35
N LEU A 89 8.53 6.32 -8.63
CA LEU A 89 9.48 6.14 -9.74
C LEU A 89 10.60 7.19 -9.73
N ARG A 90 10.29 8.45 -9.39
CA ARG A 90 11.30 9.53 -9.25
C ARG A 90 12.27 9.24 -8.11
N ILE A 91 11.77 8.77 -6.97
CA ILE A 91 12.59 8.41 -5.80
C ILE A 91 13.51 7.25 -6.15
N LEU A 92 12.94 6.16 -6.68
CA LEU A 92 13.69 4.95 -6.98
C LEU A 92 14.79 5.22 -7.99
N ASN A 93 14.54 6.03 -9.02
CA ASN A 93 15.56 6.44 -9.97
C ASN A 93 16.76 7.14 -9.31
N THR A 94 16.51 7.90 -8.24
CA THR A 94 17.58 8.57 -7.47
C THR A 94 18.35 7.55 -6.61
N LEU A 95 17.64 6.63 -5.96
CA LEU A 95 18.23 5.63 -5.06
C LEU A 95 19.08 4.59 -5.79
N LEU A 96 18.83 4.34 -7.09
CA LEU A 96 19.66 3.42 -7.88
C LEU A 96 21.15 3.79 -7.86
N ALA A 97 21.49 5.07 -7.72
CA ALA A 97 22.87 5.54 -7.67
C ALA A 97 23.64 5.02 -6.44
N GLU A 98 22.95 4.56 -5.39
CA GLU A 98 23.59 4.02 -4.19
C GLU A 98 24.13 2.59 -4.37
N GLY A 99 23.73 1.89 -5.44
CA GLY A 99 24.22 0.54 -5.76
C GLY A 99 23.82 -0.55 -4.75
N LYS A 100 22.94 -0.26 -3.79
CA LYS A 100 22.41 -1.21 -2.81
C LYS A 100 21.09 -1.82 -3.27
N PRO A 101 20.72 -3.02 -2.79
CA PRO A 101 19.36 -3.53 -2.91
C PRO A 101 18.35 -2.56 -2.30
N ILE A 102 17.22 -2.34 -2.96
CA ILE A 102 16.14 -1.47 -2.48
C ILE A 102 14.89 -2.33 -2.27
N PHE A 103 14.28 -2.26 -1.08
CA PHE A 103 13.09 -3.02 -0.72
C PHE A 103 11.91 -2.08 -0.54
N VAL A 104 10.85 -2.28 -1.32
CA VAL A 104 9.78 -1.28 -1.51
C VAL A 104 8.41 -1.87 -1.20
N ASP A 105 7.66 -1.23 -0.30
CA ASP A 105 6.21 -1.40 -0.16
C ASP A 105 5.54 -0.36 -1.07
N THR A 106 4.96 -0.82 -2.19
CA THR A 106 4.72 0.04 -3.35
C THR A 106 3.25 0.21 -3.73
N ASN A 107 2.91 1.41 -4.18
CA ASN A 107 1.67 1.74 -4.88
C ASN A 107 1.78 1.63 -6.41
N ILE A 108 2.97 1.31 -6.95
CA ILE A 108 3.18 1.17 -8.40
C ILE A 108 2.25 0.08 -8.94
N SER A 109 1.55 0.40 -10.02
CA SER A 109 0.58 -0.48 -10.64
C SER A 109 1.21 -1.76 -11.19
N LEU A 110 0.43 -2.84 -11.21
CA LEU A 110 0.84 -4.14 -11.78
C LEU A 110 1.23 -4.02 -13.27
N GLU A 111 0.62 -3.09 -14.00
CA GLU A 111 0.99 -2.79 -15.39
C GLU A 111 2.42 -2.24 -15.47
N THR A 112 2.71 -1.20 -14.71
CA THR A 112 4.04 -0.59 -14.67
C THR A 112 5.08 -1.57 -14.14
N LEU A 113 4.80 -2.33 -13.07
CA LEU A 113 5.71 -3.33 -12.52
C LEU A 113 6.16 -4.36 -13.57
N ARG A 114 5.26 -4.80 -14.47
CA ARG A 114 5.61 -5.72 -15.57
C ARG A 114 6.60 -5.13 -16.57
N GLN A 115 6.61 -3.81 -16.71
CA GLN A 115 7.49 -3.11 -17.65
C GLN A 115 8.86 -2.80 -17.03
N ILE A 116 8.91 -2.57 -15.71
CA ILE A 116 10.08 -2.01 -15.05
C ILE A 116 10.83 -3.01 -14.16
N SER A 117 10.29 -4.20 -13.89
CA SER A 117 10.86 -5.16 -12.94
C SER A 117 10.89 -6.58 -13.51
N ASP A 118 11.79 -7.40 -12.97
CA ASP A 118 11.78 -8.84 -13.21
C ASP A 118 10.69 -9.55 -12.40
N THR A 119 10.19 -10.67 -12.93
CA THR A 119 9.09 -11.42 -12.27
C THR A 119 9.46 -11.92 -10.88
N ASP A 120 10.74 -12.21 -10.63
CA ASP A 120 11.28 -12.60 -9.33
C ASP A 120 11.73 -11.42 -8.47
N HIS A 121 11.44 -10.18 -8.88
CA HIS A 121 11.64 -8.95 -8.10
C HIS A 121 10.32 -8.34 -7.64
N VAL A 122 9.19 -8.99 -7.94
CA VAL A 122 7.85 -8.56 -7.52
C VAL A 122 7.16 -9.70 -6.77
N LEU A 123 6.70 -9.41 -5.56
CA LEU A 123 5.91 -10.32 -4.74
C LEU A 123 4.56 -9.69 -4.39
N ILE A 124 3.50 -10.45 -4.63
CA ILE A 124 2.15 -10.12 -4.20
C ILE A 124 1.87 -10.81 -2.87
N MET A 125 1.57 -10.05 -1.83
CA MET A 125 1.15 -10.61 -0.55
C MET A 125 -0.35 -10.42 -0.36
N LEU A 126 -1.06 -11.50 -0.06
CA LEU A 126 -2.53 -11.49 0.08
C LEU A 126 -2.96 -11.94 1.48
N ALA A 127 -3.91 -11.22 2.05
CA ALA A 127 -4.70 -11.62 3.20
C ALA A 127 -6.17 -11.71 2.79
N GLU A 128 -6.97 -12.43 3.58
CA GLU A 128 -8.41 -12.57 3.34
C GLU A 128 -9.09 -11.20 3.10
N PRO A 129 -9.87 -11.02 2.02
CA PRO A 129 -10.42 -9.71 1.63
C PRO A 129 -11.15 -8.98 2.76
N ASP A 130 -11.94 -9.73 3.52
CA ASP A 130 -12.79 -9.23 4.61
C ASP A 130 -12.02 -8.73 5.83
N ILE A 131 -10.76 -9.15 6.01
CA ILE A 131 -10.00 -8.84 7.23
C ILE A 131 -9.87 -7.33 7.43
N SER A 132 -9.72 -6.61 6.31
CA SER A 132 -9.58 -5.16 6.29
C SER A 132 -10.85 -4.48 6.80
N VAL A 133 -12.02 -4.88 6.30
CA VAL A 133 -13.32 -4.33 6.70
C VAL A 133 -13.63 -4.63 8.17
N LYS A 134 -13.29 -5.84 8.64
CA LYS A 134 -13.57 -6.29 10.01
C LYS A 134 -12.67 -5.64 11.05
N LEU A 135 -11.39 -5.42 10.73
CA LEU A 135 -10.38 -5.03 11.70
C LEU A 135 -9.85 -3.59 11.53
N PHE A 136 -10.33 -2.82 10.55
CA PHE A 136 -9.83 -1.46 10.26
C PHE A 136 -9.77 -0.58 11.51
N PHE A 137 -10.89 -0.47 12.24
CA PHE A 137 -11.02 0.38 13.41
C PHE A 137 -10.53 -0.25 14.72
N ASN A 138 -10.18 -1.54 14.70
CA ASN A 138 -9.61 -2.22 15.87
C ASN A 138 -8.12 -1.94 16.03
N ARG A 139 -7.48 -1.31 15.02
CA ARG A 139 -6.05 -1.01 15.07
C ARG A 139 -5.77 0.26 15.88
N PRO A 140 -4.70 0.27 16.69
CA PRO A 140 -4.34 1.42 17.51
C PRO A 140 -3.68 2.58 16.72
N ASP A 141 -3.55 2.49 15.39
CA ASP A 141 -2.88 3.54 14.61
C ASP A 141 -3.63 4.88 14.76
N LYS A 142 -2.88 5.96 14.99
CA LYS A 142 -3.43 7.30 15.24
C LYS A 142 -4.40 7.76 14.15
N GLU A 143 -4.07 7.50 12.89
CA GLU A 143 -4.91 7.88 11.74
C GLU A 143 -6.24 7.14 11.72
N LYS A 144 -6.24 5.83 11.96
CA LYS A 144 -7.47 5.02 11.98
C LYS A 144 -8.35 5.40 13.17
N GLN A 145 -7.73 5.66 14.31
CA GLN A 145 -8.45 6.16 15.51
C GLN A 145 -8.96 7.60 15.33
N PHE A 146 -8.28 8.43 14.53
CA PHE A 146 -8.77 9.74 14.14
C PHE A 146 -10.04 9.62 13.27
N LEU A 147 -10.00 8.80 12.21
CA LEU A 147 -11.18 8.55 11.37
C LEU A 147 -12.34 7.95 12.18
N TYR A 148 -12.05 7.02 13.10
CA TYR A 148 -13.05 6.45 13.99
C TYR A 148 -13.77 7.52 14.82
N ARG A 149 -13.01 8.45 15.42
CA ARG A 149 -13.59 9.55 16.22
C ARG A 149 -14.50 10.44 15.39
N LEU A 150 -14.07 10.84 14.19
CA LEU A 150 -14.89 11.65 13.29
C LEU A 150 -16.20 10.95 12.92
N LEU A 151 -16.16 9.63 12.67
CA LEU A 151 -17.36 8.84 12.40
C LEU A 151 -18.33 8.83 13.60
N MET A 152 -17.80 8.82 14.82
CA MET A 152 -18.60 8.87 16.05
C MET A 152 -19.18 10.25 16.34
N GLU A 153 -18.60 11.30 15.77
CA GLU A 153 -19.08 12.69 15.87
C GLU A 153 -20.21 13.01 14.89
N GLU A 154 -20.46 12.14 13.90
CA GLU A 154 -21.56 12.32 12.94
C GLU A 154 -22.94 12.29 13.62
N PRO A 155 -23.95 13.01 13.11
CA PRO A 155 -25.30 12.98 13.67
C PRO A 155 -25.94 11.58 13.72
N ASN A 156 -25.51 10.68 12.84
CA ASN A 156 -25.87 9.27 12.85
C ASN A 156 -24.61 8.41 12.68
N PRO A 157 -23.92 8.06 13.78
CA PRO A 157 -22.66 7.31 13.75
C PRO A 157 -22.78 5.94 13.09
N ASP A 158 -23.87 5.21 13.31
CA ASP A 158 -24.09 3.89 12.73
C ASP A 158 -24.16 3.95 11.21
N ARG A 159 -24.88 4.94 10.67
CA ARG A 159 -24.98 5.17 9.23
C ARG A 159 -23.63 5.60 8.63
N ALA A 160 -22.89 6.46 9.32
CA ALA A 160 -21.58 6.91 8.87
C ALA A 160 -20.57 5.74 8.84
N MET A 161 -20.55 4.94 9.90
CA MET A 161 -19.74 3.73 10.01
C MET A 161 -20.07 2.73 8.90
N GLU A 162 -21.35 2.47 8.64
CA GLU A 162 -21.79 1.57 7.57
C GLU A 162 -21.38 2.09 6.19
N ASN A 163 -21.51 3.40 5.94
CA ASN A 163 -21.03 4.01 4.69
C ASN A 163 -19.52 3.80 4.52
N PHE A 164 -18.72 4.07 5.55
CA PHE A 164 -17.27 3.91 5.47
C PHE A 164 -16.85 2.44 5.30
N ARG A 165 -17.56 1.50 5.94
CA ARG A 165 -17.34 0.05 5.71
C ARG A 165 -17.63 -0.34 4.27
N ARG A 166 -18.67 0.23 3.64
CA ARG A 166 -18.94 0.02 2.20
C ARG A 166 -17.81 0.57 1.32
N CYS A 167 -17.22 1.70 1.67
CA CYS A 167 -16.02 2.22 1.00
C CYS A 167 -14.85 1.22 1.10
N LEU A 168 -14.56 0.71 2.31
CA LEU A 168 -13.51 -0.28 2.53
C LEU A 168 -13.78 -1.59 1.77
N ALA A 169 -15.01 -2.08 1.78
CA ALA A 169 -15.40 -3.30 1.06
C ALA A 169 -15.29 -3.12 -0.46
N ARG A 170 -15.56 -1.92 -0.99
CA ARG A 170 -15.43 -1.60 -2.41
C ARG A 170 -13.97 -1.68 -2.86
N ILE A 171 -13.05 -1.05 -2.12
CA ILE A 171 -11.63 -1.04 -2.48
C ILE A 171 -10.93 -2.39 -2.19
N ASN A 172 -11.45 -3.19 -1.26
CA ASN A 172 -10.97 -4.54 -0.95
C ASN A 172 -11.88 -5.62 -1.55
N SER A 173 -12.57 -5.32 -2.65
CA SER A 173 -13.51 -6.24 -3.28
C SER A 173 -12.82 -7.52 -3.78
N GLN A 174 -13.62 -8.58 -3.95
CA GLN A 174 -13.14 -9.82 -4.54
C GLN A 174 -12.54 -9.61 -5.95
N GLU A 175 -13.05 -8.63 -6.70
CA GLU A 175 -12.50 -8.26 -8.00
C GLU A 175 -11.06 -7.74 -7.88
N ASN A 176 -10.81 -6.78 -6.98
CA ASN A 176 -9.47 -6.25 -6.74
C ASN A 176 -8.53 -7.31 -6.17
N TYR A 177 -9.03 -8.18 -5.28
CA TYR A 177 -8.28 -9.33 -4.79
C TYR A 177 -7.86 -10.27 -5.93
N ASN A 178 -8.81 -10.63 -6.81
CA ASN A 178 -8.57 -11.52 -7.94
C ASN A 178 -7.62 -10.89 -8.97
N ALA A 179 -7.64 -9.57 -9.12
CA ALA A 179 -6.69 -8.86 -9.98
C ALA A 179 -5.24 -9.05 -9.50
N PHE A 180 -5.00 -9.04 -8.19
CA PHE A 180 -3.71 -9.38 -7.60
C PHE A 180 -3.40 -10.89 -7.70
N LEU A 181 -4.36 -11.75 -7.34
CA LEU A 181 -4.17 -13.20 -7.35
C LEU A 181 -3.78 -13.73 -8.75
N ASN A 182 -4.39 -13.18 -9.79
CA ASN A 182 -4.21 -13.63 -11.17
C ASN A 182 -3.27 -12.72 -11.98
N CYS A 183 -2.45 -11.90 -11.32
CA CYS A 183 -1.64 -10.89 -12.03
C CYS A 183 -0.42 -11.47 -12.78
N GLY A 184 -0.06 -12.73 -12.53
CA GLY A 184 1.08 -13.43 -13.12
C GLY A 184 2.41 -13.27 -12.36
N PHE A 185 2.45 -12.49 -11.28
CA PHE A 185 3.58 -12.45 -10.35
C PHE A 185 3.46 -13.55 -9.29
N ARG A 186 4.52 -13.76 -8.52
CA ARG A 186 4.49 -14.68 -7.38
C ARG A 186 3.54 -14.16 -6.33
N VAL A 187 2.73 -15.05 -5.76
CA VAL A 187 1.75 -14.73 -4.72
C VAL A 187 2.11 -15.48 -3.45
N LEU A 188 2.09 -14.77 -2.32
CA LEU A 188 2.22 -15.32 -0.99
C LEU A 188 0.99 -14.99 -0.16
N HIS A 189 0.27 -16.02 0.28
CA HIS A 189 -0.84 -15.86 1.20
C HIS A 189 -0.31 -15.66 2.62
N ARG A 190 -0.94 -14.75 3.37
CA ARG A 190 -0.76 -14.60 4.81
C ARG A 190 -1.20 -15.89 5.49
N ASP A 191 -0.43 -16.30 6.48
CA ASP A 191 -0.66 -17.51 7.28
C ASP A 191 -0.28 -17.20 8.72
N GLU A 192 -1.24 -17.35 9.61
CA GLU A 192 -1.08 -17.01 11.02
C GLU A 192 -0.28 -18.07 11.80
N ASN A 193 0.01 -19.21 11.18
CA ASN A 193 0.85 -20.25 11.77
C ASN A 193 2.35 -20.03 11.50
N ARG A 194 2.71 -19.09 10.61
CA ARG A 194 4.11 -18.77 10.28
C ARG A 194 4.60 -17.60 11.12
N THR A 195 5.81 -17.72 11.64
CA THR A 195 6.47 -16.57 12.29
C THR A 195 6.90 -15.53 11.24
N PRO A 196 7.15 -14.28 11.65
CA PRO A 196 7.74 -13.28 10.77
C PRO A 196 9.06 -13.74 10.15
N GLU A 197 9.90 -14.45 10.89
CA GLU A 197 11.20 -14.97 10.44
C GLU A 197 11.05 -16.06 9.38
N GLU A 198 10.13 -17.01 9.58
CA GLU A 198 9.82 -18.04 8.58
C GLU A 198 9.27 -17.41 7.29
N THR A 199 8.42 -16.40 7.44
CA THR A 199 7.89 -15.64 6.29
C THR A 199 9.01 -14.89 5.58
N LEU A 200 9.95 -14.27 6.32
CA LEU A 200 11.10 -13.59 5.75
C LEU A 200 11.99 -14.52 4.95
N ASP A 201 12.28 -15.72 5.45
CA ASP A 201 13.10 -16.70 4.75
C ASP A 201 12.43 -17.16 3.44
N LEU A 202 11.12 -17.38 3.47
CA LEU A 202 10.34 -17.71 2.27
C LEU A 202 10.35 -16.55 1.27
N VAL A 203 10.10 -15.32 1.71
CA VAL A 203 10.12 -14.12 0.84
C VAL A 203 11.49 -13.92 0.22
N ALA A 204 12.57 -14.06 1.00
CA ALA A 204 13.94 -13.95 0.49
C ALA A 204 14.24 -15.03 -0.58
N SER A 205 13.77 -16.26 -0.37
CA SER A 205 13.86 -17.33 -1.36
C SER A 205 13.07 -17.02 -2.64
N LEU A 206 11.85 -16.46 -2.49
CA LEU A 206 11.02 -16.02 -3.62
C LEU A 206 11.64 -14.84 -4.37
N PHE A 207 12.49 -14.03 -3.74
CA PHE A 207 13.28 -12.99 -4.41
C PHE A 207 14.65 -13.48 -4.88
N LYS A 208 14.99 -14.76 -4.67
CA LYS A 208 16.30 -15.36 -4.96
C LYS A 208 17.47 -14.61 -4.33
N LEU A 209 17.23 -13.96 -3.19
CA LEU A 209 18.26 -13.25 -2.45
C LEU A 209 19.20 -14.26 -1.79
N GLN A 210 20.49 -14.14 -2.09
CA GLN A 210 21.55 -14.90 -1.41
C GLN A 210 22.19 -14.01 -0.35
N LYS A 211 22.55 -14.60 0.79
CA LYS A 211 23.31 -13.91 1.84
C LYS A 211 24.73 -13.63 1.41
#